data_AF-A0A1M5G011-F1
#
_entry.id   AF-A0A1M5G011-F1
#
_cell.length_a   1.000
_cell.length_b   1.000
_cell.length_c   1.000
_cell.angle_alpha   90.00
_cell.angle_beta   90.00
_cell.angle_gamma   90.00
#
_symmetry.space_group_name_H-M   'P 1'
#
loop_
_entity.id
_entity.type
_entity.pdbx_description
1 polymer ?
#
loop_
_entity_poly.entity_id
_entity_poly.type
_entity_poly.pdbx_seq_one_letter_code
_entity_poly.pdbx_strand_id
1 'polypeptide(L)'
;MQNDVRYELYNVLFGKSQVRYGRIIQTIASYLKDSETASETLKSGKHFKSEETKNLEKFITLNNLWVREIDFSKYVSEGAEQKVYLKDSKYVLKLNDSIYYTSWKDYLYNLLLHNYF
;
A
#
# COMPACT_ATOMS: atom_id res chain seq x y z
N MET A 1 -12.21 1.79 -26.41
CA MET A 1 -10.87 1.29 -26.06
C MET A 1 -10.14 2.19 -25.06
N GLN A 2 -9.75 3.44 -25.36
CA GLN A 2 -9.03 4.29 -24.40
C GLN A 2 -9.90 4.76 -23.19
N ASN A 3 -11.21 4.90 -23.41
CA ASN A 3 -12.16 5.22 -22.35
C ASN A 3 -12.41 4.04 -21.39
N ASP A 4 -12.35 2.79 -21.89
CA ASP A 4 -12.68 1.60 -21.09
C ASP A 4 -11.63 1.34 -20.01
N VAL A 5 -10.34 1.45 -20.38
CA VAL A 5 -9.22 1.32 -19.43
C VAL A 5 -9.29 2.41 -18.36
N ARG A 6 -9.62 3.66 -18.73
CA ARG A 6 -9.75 4.76 -17.77
C ARG A 6 -10.86 4.50 -16.75
N TYR A 7 -12.03 4.05 -17.21
CA TYR A 7 -13.15 3.69 -16.34
C TYR A 7 -12.81 2.52 -15.42
N GLU A 8 -12.10 1.52 -15.94
CA GLU A 8 -11.70 0.35 -15.19
C GLU A 8 -10.70 0.70 -14.08
N LEU A 9 -9.66 1.49 -14.39
CA LEU A 9 -8.70 1.98 -13.41
C LEU A 9 -9.37 2.84 -12.34
N TYR A 10 -10.30 3.70 -12.72
CA TYR A 10 -11.10 4.47 -11.77
C TYR A 10 -11.88 3.54 -10.83
N ASN A 11 -12.55 2.51 -11.36
CA ASN A 11 -13.30 1.57 -10.54
C ASN A 11 -12.39 0.78 -9.59
N VAL A 12 -11.19 0.43 -10.03
CA VAL A 12 -10.18 -0.25 -9.21
C VAL A 12 -9.68 0.65 -8.08
N LEU A 13 -9.28 1.90 -8.36
CA LEU A 13 -8.75 2.81 -7.33
C LEU A 13 -9.81 3.20 -6.29
N PHE A 14 -11.07 3.33 -6.70
CA PHE A 14 -12.18 3.67 -5.81
C PHE A 14 -12.86 2.45 -5.18
N GLY A 15 -12.30 1.25 -5.34
CA GLY A 15 -12.85 0.02 -4.74
C GLY A 15 -14.20 -0.43 -5.32
N LYS A 16 -14.63 0.13 -6.46
CA LYS A 16 -15.84 -0.28 -7.20
C LYS A 16 -15.63 -1.57 -8.00
N SER A 17 -14.38 -1.96 -8.22
CA SER A 17 -13.97 -3.24 -8.78
C SER A 17 -12.90 -3.88 -7.89
N GLN A 18 -12.96 -5.21 -7.70
CA GLN A 18 -12.00 -5.94 -6.88
C GLN A 18 -10.85 -6.46 -7.73
N VAL A 19 -9.62 -6.07 -7.40
CA VAL A 19 -8.41 -6.70 -7.92
C VAL A 19 -8.10 -7.94 -7.08
N ARG A 20 -7.65 -9.03 -7.70
CA ARG A 20 -7.26 -10.24 -7.00
C ARG A 20 -6.17 -9.89 -5.97
N TYR A 21 -6.44 -10.17 -4.68
CA TYR A 21 -5.60 -9.80 -3.53
C TYR A 21 -5.48 -8.28 -3.23
N GLY A 22 -6.24 -7.41 -3.90
CA GLY A 22 -6.18 -5.94 -3.72
C GLY A 22 -7.13 -5.37 -2.66
N ARG A 23 -8.09 -6.14 -2.15
CA ARG A 23 -9.15 -5.64 -1.24
C ARG A 23 -8.61 -4.94 0.02
N ILE A 24 -7.56 -5.48 0.63
CA ILE A 24 -6.95 -4.88 1.83
C ILE A 24 -6.27 -3.54 1.47
N ILE A 25 -5.56 -3.49 0.35
CA ILE A 25 -4.91 -2.26 -0.16
C ILE A 25 -5.95 -1.17 -0.43
N GLN A 26 -7.04 -1.51 -1.11
CA GLN A 26 -8.15 -0.59 -1.39
C GLN A 26 -8.84 -0.09 -0.11
N THR A 27 -9.03 -0.98 0.87
CA THR A 27 -9.67 -0.63 2.16
C THR A 27 -8.79 0.34 2.95
N ILE A 28 -7.49 0.08 3.03
CA ILE A 28 -6.54 0.96 3.71
C ILE A 28 -6.45 2.32 3.01
N ALA A 29 -6.37 2.35 1.68
CA ALA A 29 -6.33 3.61 0.92
C ALA A 29 -7.59 4.46 1.15
N SER A 30 -8.76 3.82 1.25
CA SER A 30 -10.02 4.50 1.59
C SER A 30 -10.01 5.03 3.03
N TYR A 31 -9.55 4.22 3.99
CA TYR A 31 -9.44 4.62 5.40
C TYR A 31 -8.49 5.82 5.59
N LEU A 32 -7.36 5.85 4.87
CA LEU A 32 -6.43 6.98 4.92
C LEU A 32 -7.06 8.26 4.33
N LYS A 33 -7.82 8.15 3.24
CA LYS A 33 -8.56 9.28 2.65
C LYS A 33 -9.57 9.89 3.63
N ASP A 34 -10.34 9.06 4.32
CA ASP A 34 -11.34 9.55 5.28
C ASP A 34 -10.67 10.27 6.47
N SER A 35 -9.48 9.80 6.86
CA SER A 35 -8.68 10.45 7.92
C SER A 35 -8.05 11.79 7.48
N GLU A 36 -7.74 11.95 6.19
CA GLU A 36 -7.23 13.19 5.59
C GLU A 36 -8.31 14.28 5.58
N THR A 37 -9.54 13.95 5.17
CA THR A 37 -10.68 14.90 5.19
C THR A 37 -11.02 15.37 6.61
N ALA A 38 -10.81 14.52 7.62
CA ALA A 38 -11.00 14.91 9.02
C ALA A 38 -9.91 15.85 9.57
N SER A 39 -8.77 16.01 8.88
CA SER A 39 -7.57 16.70 9.37
C SER A 39 -7.12 17.87 8.46
N GLU A 40 -8.05 18.52 7.74
CA GLU A 40 -7.87 19.60 6.75
C GLU A 40 -7.12 20.89 7.21
N THR A 41 -6.32 20.82 8.26
CA THR A 41 -5.37 21.85 8.67
C THR A 41 -4.02 21.61 7.97
N LEU A 42 -3.73 22.44 6.95
CA LEU A 42 -2.47 22.56 6.18
C LEU A 42 -1.21 22.07 6.94
N LYS A 43 -0.79 20.81 6.72
CA LYS A 43 0.50 20.29 7.17
C LYS A 43 1.42 20.04 5.97
N SER A 44 2.69 20.39 6.10
CA SER A 44 3.73 20.13 5.10
C SER A 44 3.89 18.62 4.83
N GLY A 45 4.27 18.24 3.60
CA GLY A 45 4.21 16.84 3.12
C GLY A 45 4.90 15.79 4.00
N LYS A 46 5.99 16.12 4.71
CA LYS A 46 6.64 15.20 5.67
C LYS A 46 5.77 14.92 6.90
N HIS A 47 5.12 15.95 7.45
CA HIS A 47 4.23 15.79 8.59
C HIS A 47 2.98 14.98 8.22
N PHE A 48 2.47 15.17 7.00
CA PHE A 48 1.33 14.43 6.49
C PHE A 48 1.60 12.91 6.43
N LYS A 49 2.71 12.48 5.83
CA LYS A 49 3.05 11.05 5.72
C LYS A 49 3.23 10.39 7.09
N SER A 50 3.77 11.11 8.09
CA SER A 50 3.90 10.58 9.46
C SER A 50 2.55 10.35 10.15
N GLU A 51 1.54 11.14 9.82
CA GLU A 51 0.19 10.99 10.36
C GLU A 51 -0.54 9.81 9.70
N GLU A 52 -0.37 9.66 8.37
CA GLU A 52 -0.80 8.46 7.66
C GLU A 52 -0.14 7.20 8.22
N THR A 53 1.17 7.22 8.58
CA THR A 53 1.83 6.08 9.22
C THR A 53 1.10 5.67 10.50
N LYS A 54 0.77 6.62 11.38
CA LYS A 54 0.04 6.33 12.63
C LYS A 54 -1.33 5.74 12.38
N ASN A 55 -2.06 6.30 11.41
CA ASN A 55 -3.38 5.81 11.02
C ASN A 55 -3.29 4.40 10.43
N LEU A 56 -2.28 4.13 9.62
CA LEU A 56 -1.98 2.83 9.03
C LEU A 56 -1.66 1.80 10.12
N GLU A 57 -0.73 2.10 11.04
CA GLU A 57 -0.38 1.22 12.16
C GLU A 57 -1.60 0.89 13.04
N LYS A 58 -2.45 1.90 13.31
CA LYS A 58 -3.70 1.70 14.05
C LYS A 58 -4.62 0.74 13.30
N PHE A 59 -4.82 0.95 11.99
CA PHE A 59 -5.64 0.07 11.17
C PHE A 59 -5.10 -1.37 11.14
N ILE A 60 -3.80 -1.55 10.92
CA ILE A 60 -3.13 -2.86 10.89
C ILE A 60 -3.28 -3.57 12.24
N THR A 61 -3.15 -2.85 13.34
CA THR A 61 -3.31 -3.39 14.69
C THR A 61 -4.76 -3.82 14.96
N LEU A 62 -5.74 -2.96 14.66
CA LEU A 62 -7.16 -3.25 14.86
C LEU A 62 -7.65 -4.45 14.04
N ASN A 63 -7.05 -4.67 12.86
CA ASN A 63 -7.42 -5.75 11.94
C ASN A 63 -6.47 -6.97 12.03
N ASN A 64 -5.51 -6.98 12.96
CA ASN A 64 -4.51 -8.04 13.14
C ASN A 64 -3.75 -8.40 11.84
N LEU A 65 -3.27 -7.38 11.12
CA LEU A 65 -2.59 -7.52 9.82
C LEU A 65 -1.05 -7.51 9.91
N TRP A 66 -0.49 -7.45 11.11
CA TRP A 66 0.97 -7.46 11.31
C TRP A 66 1.59 -8.81 10.93
N VAL A 67 2.62 -8.79 10.10
CA VAL A 67 3.46 -9.96 9.80
C VAL A 67 4.55 -10.05 10.89
N ARG A 68 4.50 -11.09 11.73
CA ARG A 68 5.38 -11.22 12.90
C ARG A 68 6.63 -12.06 12.65
N GLU A 69 6.56 -12.97 11.69
CA GLU A 69 7.63 -13.95 11.43
C GLU A 69 8.22 -13.70 10.04
N ILE A 70 9.43 -13.15 10.03
CA ILE A 70 10.23 -12.93 8.82
C ILE A 70 11.58 -13.61 9.05
N ASP A 71 11.89 -14.62 8.25
CA ASP A 71 13.20 -15.27 8.28
C ASP A 71 14.19 -14.43 7.46
N PHE A 72 14.88 -13.50 8.14
CA PHE A 72 15.88 -12.65 7.51
C PHE A 72 17.10 -13.42 6.97
N SER A 73 17.30 -14.69 7.35
CA SER A 73 18.36 -15.54 6.78
C SER A 73 18.08 -15.94 5.31
N LYS A 74 16.83 -15.83 4.87
CA LYS A 74 16.39 -16.15 3.50
C LYS A 74 16.57 -15.00 2.52
N TYR A 75 17.39 -14.01 2.85
CA TYR A 75 17.68 -12.88 1.96
C TYR A 75 18.13 -13.35 0.57
N VAL A 76 17.56 -12.74 -0.47
CA VAL A 76 17.88 -13.04 -1.88
C VAL A 76 18.55 -11.83 -2.54
N SER A 77 17.91 -10.67 -2.47
CA SER A 77 18.40 -9.44 -3.10
C SER A 77 17.69 -8.21 -2.54
N GLU A 78 18.25 -7.04 -2.81
CA GLU A 78 17.63 -5.75 -2.53
C GLU A 78 17.81 -4.77 -3.69
N GLY A 79 16.88 -3.82 -3.80
CA GLY A 79 17.00 -2.61 -4.59
C GLY A 79 16.68 -1.40 -3.72
N ALA A 80 16.63 -0.21 -4.31
CA ALA A 80 16.44 1.03 -3.56
C ALA A 80 15.17 1.04 -2.68
N GLU A 81 14.09 0.42 -3.14
CA GLU A 81 12.79 0.40 -2.45
C GLU A 81 12.35 -0.98 -1.96
N GLN A 82 13.13 -2.04 -2.19
CA GLN A 82 12.64 -3.38 -1.86
C GLN A 82 13.74 -4.31 -1.38
N LYS A 83 13.40 -5.15 -0.41
CA LYS A 83 14.19 -6.32 0.01
C LYS A 83 13.40 -7.58 -0.25
N VAL A 84 14.05 -8.59 -0.84
CA VAL A 84 13.42 -9.84 -1.24
C VAL A 84 13.99 -10.98 -0.40
N TYR A 85 13.10 -11.77 0.19
CA TYR A 85 13.40 -12.95 0.98
C TYR A 85 12.69 -14.15 0.39
N LEU A 86 13.36 -15.30 0.35
CA LEU A 86 12.76 -16.54 -0.11
C LEU A 86 11.74 -17.03 0.93
N LYS A 87 10.53 -17.37 0.46
CA LYS A 87 9.49 -18.00 1.27
C LYS A 87 9.17 -19.35 0.65
N ASP A 88 9.64 -20.41 1.30
CA ASP A 88 9.57 -21.78 0.79
C ASP A 88 10.22 -21.91 -0.60
N SER A 89 9.86 -22.94 -1.39
CA SER A 89 10.47 -23.19 -2.70
C SER A 89 9.82 -22.44 -3.86
N LYS A 90 8.70 -21.76 -3.65
CA LYS A 90 7.86 -21.20 -4.73
C LYS A 90 7.46 -19.73 -4.54
N TYR A 91 7.69 -19.16 -3.37
CA TYR A 91 7.24 -17.81 -3.06
C TYR A 91 8.40 -16.94 -2.58
N VAL A 92 8.17 -15.64 -2.63
CA VAL A 92 9.05 -14.65 -2.04
C VAL A 92 8.24 -13.73 -1.15
N LEU A 93 8.85 -13.29 -0.06
CA LEU A 93 8.39 -12.17 0.72
C LEU A 93 9.15 -10.91 0.26
N LYS A 94 8.42 -9.84 -0.03
CA LYS A 94 9.00 -8.54 -0.36
C LYS A 94 8.68 -7.54 0.74
N LEU A 95 9.72 -6.90 1.28
CA LEU A 95 9.60 -5.73 2.14
C LEU A 95 9.85 -4.51 1.29
N ASN A 96 8.78 -3.74 1.02
CA ASN A 96 8.86 -2.54 0.21
C ASN A 96 8.90 -1.29 1.10
N ASP A 97 9.63 -0.28 0.67
CA ASP A 97 9.64 1.05 1.25
C ASP A 97 8.88 2.02 0.31
N SER A 98 8.32 3.09 0.88
CA SER A 98 7.60 4.12 0.14
C SER A 98 8.45 5.39 -0.03
N ILE A 99 9.79 5.31 0.03
CA ILE A 99 10.69 6.48 0.08
C ILE A 99 10.48 7.49 -1.06
N TYR A 100 10.12 7.06 -2.28
CA TYR A 100 9.88 7.98 -3.40
C TYR A 100 8.44 8.51 -3.47
N TYR A 101 7.57 8.11 -2.53
CA TYR A 101 6.18 8.53 -2.48
C TYR A 101 5.95 9.59 -1.42
N THR A 102 5.20 10.62 -1.80
CA THR A 102 4.81 11.75 -0.94
C THR A 102 3.84 11.35 0.18
N SER A 103 3.07 10.29 -0.01
CA SER A 103 2.09 9.77 0.95
C SER A 103 2.03 8.23 0.90
N TRP A 104 1.51 7.60 1.96
CA TRP A 104 1.18 6.17 1.94
C TRP A 104 0.04 5.86 0.98
N LYS A 105 -0.92 6.78 0.83
CA LYS A 105 -1.99 6.67 -0.16
C LYS A 105 -1.45 6.55 -1.59
N ASP A 106 -0.50 7.40 -1.98
CA ASP A 106 0.11 7.37 -3.31
C ASP A 106 0.83 6.03 -3.55
N TYR A 107 1.58 5.56 -2.56
CA TYR A 107 2.24 4.26 -2.60
C TYR A 107 1.23 3.11 -2.77
N LEU A 108 0.14 3.09 -1.99
CA LEU A 108 -0.87 2.03 -2.05
C LEU A 108 -1.60 2.01 -3.39
N TYR A 109 -1.90 3.16 -3.97
CA TYR A 109 -2.48 3.23 -5.32
C TYR A 109 -1.50 2.73 -6.38
N ASN A 110 -0.23 3.12 -6.30
CA ASN A 110 0.78 2.62 -7.21
C ASN A 110 0.96 1.09 -7.10
N LEU A 111 1.01 0.55 -5.88
CA LEU A 111 1.07 -0.88 -5.62
C LEU A 111 -0.16 -1.62 -6.17
N LEU A 112 -1.35 -1.03 -6.02
CA LEU A 112 -2.59 -1.59 -6.57
C LEU A 112 -2.53 -1.69 -8.11
N LEU A 113 -2.04 -0.64 -8.76
CA LEU A 113 -1.90 -0.57 -10.21
C LEU A 113 -0.84 -1.55 -10.72
N HIS A 114 0.29 -1.68 -10.03
CA HIS A 114 1.32 -2.67 -10.36
C HIS A 114 0.83 -4.11 -10.27
N ASN A 115 -0.14 -4.40 -9.40
CA ASN A 115 -0.74 -5.72 -9.30
C ASN A 115 -1.91 -5.93 -10.27
N TYR A 116 -2.37 -4.86 -10.93
CA TYR A 116 -3.46 -4.90 -11.89
C TYR A 116 -2.98 -5.26 -13.30
N PHE A 117 -1.85 -4.69 -13.72
CA PHE A 117 -1.20 -4.96 -15.00
C PHE A 117 -0.23 -6.14 -14.91
#